data_AF-A0A3B3YEB8-F1
#
_entry.id   AF-A0A3B3YEB8-F1
#
_cell.length_a   1.000
_cell.length_b   1.000
_cell.length_c   1.000
_cell.angle_alpha   90.00
_cell.angle_beta   90.00
_cell.angle_gamma   90.00
#
_symmetry.space_group_name_H-M   'P 1'
#
loop_
_entity.id
_entity.type
_entity.pdbx_description
1 polymer ?
#
loop_
_entity_poly.entity_id
_entity_poly.type
_entity_poly.pdbx_seq_one_letter_code
_entity_poly.pdbx_strand_id
1 'polypeptide(L)'
;FVPCTVLLPKSKSGFSAEALDSGGSDSEMERGIMQIQEHSVEHRAKMWKIALNVSGKGDSLSPWDGVLDLPEQTLIHNRSQQLIASLNTAVVD
;
A
#
# COMPACT_ATOMS: atom_id res chain seq x y z
N PHE A 1 12.78 -12.34 -12.11
CA PHE A 1 12.63 -11.55 -10.88
C PHE A 1 12.83 -10.09 -11.27
N VAL A 2 11.76 -9.40 -11.67
CA VAL A 2 11.88 -7.96 -11.92
C VAL A 2 11.83 -7.31 -10.55
N PRO A 3 12.92 -6.73 -10.03
CA PRO A 3 12.83 -5.98 -8.79
C PRO A 3 11.77 -4.90 -8.99
N CYS A 4 10.82 -4.81 -8.07
CA CYS A 4 9.79 -3.77 -8.05
C CYS A 4 10.43 -2.41 -7.77
N THR A 5 11.23 -1.89 -8.69
CA THR A 5 11.48 -0.45 -8.82
C THR A 5 10.24 0.16 -9.44
N VAL A 6 9.17 0.22 -8.64
CA VAL A 6 8.09 1.17 -8.86
C VAL A 6 8.74 2.53 -8.78
N LEU A 7 8.82 3.22 -9.91
CA LEU A 7 9.29 4.58 -10.02
C LEU A 7 8.34 5.45 -9.17
N LEU A 8 8.66 5.62 -7.89
CA LEU A 8 7.94 6.53 -7.01
C LEU A 8 7.99 7.93 -7.65
N PRO A 9 6.86 8.63 -7.79
CA PRO A 9 6.87 10.01 -8.24
C PRO A 9 7.80 10.80 -7.33
N LYS A 10 8.77 11.47 -7.94
CA LYS A 10 9.72 12.38 -7.29
C LYS A 10 8.95 13.54 -6.66
N SER A 11 8.48 13.37 -5.43
CA SER A 11 7.96 14.47 -4.61
C SER A 11 8.41 14.30 -3.16
N LYS A 12 9.41 15.13 -2.81
CA LYS A 12 9.86 15.64 -1.51
C LYS A 12 9.73 14.74 -0.26
N SER A 13 10.91 14.42 0.26
CA SER A 13 11.23 13.94 1.60
C SER A 13 10.81 14.93 2.68
N GLY A 14 9.88 14.49 3.53
CA GLY A 14 9.46 15.16 4.75
C GLY A 14 8.43 14.32 5.47
N PHE A 15 8.65 13.01 5.58
CA PHE A 15 7.70 12.10 6.23
C PHE A 15 8.27 11.58 7.55
N SER A 16 8.39 12.50 8.51
CA SER A 16 8.50 12.14 9.93
C SER A 16 7.19 11.46 10.36
N ALA A 17 7.28 10.51 11.29
CA ALA A 17 6.12 9.91 11.98
C ALA A 17 5.14 10.98 12.52
N GLU A 18 5.66 12.17 12.80
CA GLU A 18 4.96 13.34 13.32
C GLU A 18 4.22 14.13 12.21
N ALA A 19 4.79 14.20 11.00
CA ALA A 19 4.15 14.82 9.81
C ALA A 19 3.07 13.91 9.19
N LEU A 20 3.16 12.63 9.48
CA LEU A 20 2.13 11.64 9.23
C LEU A 20 0.90 11.90 10.12
N ASP A 21 1.08 12.29 11.38
CA ASP A 21 0.00 12.52 12.36
C ASP A 21 -0.61 13.93 12.26
N SER A 22 0.20 14.93 11.90
CA SER A 22 -0.28 16.29 11.64
C SER A 22 -0.83 16.41 10.22
N GLY A 23 -2.10 16.83 10.09
CA GLY A 23 -2.76 17.04 8.80
C GLY A 23 -1.91 17.85 7.82
N GLY A 24 -1.86 17.39 6.57
CA GLY A 24 -0.87 17.79 5.56
C GLY A 24 -0.62 19.29 5.46
N SER A 25 0.64 19.69 5.61
CA SER A 25 1.11 21.03 5.33
C SER A 25 2.20 20.98 4.26
N ASP A 26 1.92 21.63 3.14
CA ASP A 26 2.80 21.85 1.98
C ASP A 26 4.05 22.63 2.42
N SER A 27 5.27 22.14 2.13
CA SER A 27 6.47 23.00 2.09
C SER A 27 7.67 22.35 1.40
N GLU A 28 8.37 23.19 0.65
CA GLU A 28 9.47 22.93 -0.27
C GLU A 28 10.80 22.55 0.39
N MET A 29 11.45 21.53 -0.20
CA MET A 29 12.91 21.35 -0.41
C MET A 29 13.86 21.51 0.79
N GLU A 30 14.52 20.42 1.19
CA GLU A 30 16.00 20.35 1.19
C GLU A 30 16.50 18.89 1.22
N ARG A 31 17.63 18.66 0.53
CA ARG A 31 18.19 17.36 0.19
C ARG A 31 19.13 16.85 1.29
N GLY A 32 18.79 15.73 1.92
CA GLY A 32 19.69 14.97 2.78
C GLY A 32 19.46 13.47 2.56
N ILE A 33 20.54 12.73 2.31
CA ILE A 33 20.57 11.30 1.99
C ILE A 33 19.90 10.50 3.12
N MET A 34 18.66 10.05 2.93
CA MET A 34 17.95 9.23 3.93
C MET A 34 18.30 7.77 3.77
N GLN A 35 18.99 7.24 4.78
CA GLN A 35 19.19 5.81 4.98
C GLN A 35 17.81 5.13 5.05
N ILE A 36 17.69 3.99 4.37
CA ILE A 36 16.50 3.13 4.39
C ILE A 36 16.45 2.50 5.79
N GLN A 37 15.96 3.27 6.76
CA GLN A 37 15.69 2.80 8.10
C GLN A 37 14.48 1.87 8.01
N GLU A 38 14.55 0.73 8.69
CA GLU A 38 13.52 -0.30 8.73
C GLU A 38 12.24 0.27 9.35
N HIS A 39 11.41 0.89 8.51
CA HIS A 39 10.16 1.51 8.94
C HIS A 39 9.19 0.42 9.41
N SER A 40 8.60 0.62 10.60
CA SER A 40 7.60 -0.30 11.13
C SER A 40 6.47 -0.54 10.12
N VAL A 41 5.82 -1.70 10.20
CA VAL A 41 4.77 -2.13 9.24
C VAL A 41 3.70 -1.04 9.03
N GLU A 42 3.35 -0.33 10.09
CA GLU A 42 2.38 0.77 10.08
C GLU A 42 2.85 1.99 9.29
N HIS A 43 4.13 2.38 9.43
CA HIS A 43 4.72 3.48 8.67
C HIS A 43 4.77 3.16 7.18
N ARG A 44 5.10 1.90 6.82
CA ARG A 44 5.04 1.47 5.42
C ARG A 44 3.63 1.61 4.87
N ALA A 45 2.63 1.07 5.56
CA ALA A 45 1.24 1.16 5.11
C ALA A 45 0.80 2.61 4.87
N LYS A 46 1.14 3.53 5.77
CA LYS A 46 0.80 4.96 5.65
C LYS A 46 1.53 5.64 4.49
N MET A 47 2.81 5.33 4.28
CA MET A 47 3.59 5.81 3.13
C MET A 47 3.00 5.34 1.80
N TRP A 48 2.65 4.05 1.68
CA TRP A 48 2.03 3.50 0.47
C TRP A 48 0.65 4.12 0.19
N LYS A 49 -0.18 4.34 1.22
CA LYS A 49 -1.48 5.01 1.07
C LYS A 49 -1.35 6.42 0.47
N ILE A 50 -0.29 7.15 0.82
CA ILE A 50 -0.05 8.51 0.30
C ILE A 50 0.56 8.46 -1.09
N ALA A 51 1.54 7.59 -1.33
CA ALA A 51 2.15 7.40 -2.64
C ALA A 51 1.12 6.99 -3.72
N LEU A 52 0.11 6.21 -3.34
CA LEU A 52 -0.99 5.80 -4.23
C LEU A 52 -2.15 6.82 -4.30
N ASN A 53 -2.05 7.95 -3.58
CA ASN A 53 -3.11 8.95 -3.46
C ASN A 53 -4.47 8.34 -3.05
N VAL A 54 -4.45 7.46 -2.04
CA VAL A 54 -5.65 6.84 -1.46
C VAL A 54 -5.87 7.20 0.00
N SER A 55 -4.99 8.00 0.59
CA SER A 55 -5.20 8.55 1.93
C SER A 55 -6.50 9.35 1.99
N GLY A 56 -7.37 9.05 2.96
CA GLY A 56 -8.67 9.71 3.12
C GLY A 56 -9.75 9.32 2.10
N LYS A 57 -9.47 8.43 1.14
CA LYS A 57 -10.53 7.89 0.27
C LYS A 57 -11.40 6.90 1.06
N GLY A 58 -12.71 7.11 1.01
CA GLY A 58 -13.69 6.26 1.69
C GLY A 58 -13.78 4.86 1.09
N ASP A 59 -14.36 3.94 1.86
CA ASP A 59 -14.63 2.58 1.40
C ASP A 59 -15.82 2.56 0.42
N SER A 60 -15.57 2.05 -0.77
CA SER A 60 -16.61 1.92 -1.81
C SER A 60 -17.44 0.65 -1.67
N LEU A 61 -17.02 -0.31 -0.84
CA LEU A 61 -17.75 -1.55 -0.61
C LEU A 61 -18.83 -1.44 0.46
N SER A 62 -18.68 -0.53 1.43
CA SER A 62 -19.68 -0.24 2.46
C SER A 62 -21.10 -0.02 1.90
N PRO A 63 -21.31 0.76 0.82
CA PRO A 63 -22.63 0.91 0.20
C PRO A 63 -23.00 -0.22 -0.79
N TRP A 64 -22.11 -1.18 -1.08
CA TRP A 64 -22.38 -2.25 -2.03
C TRP A 64 -23.08 -3.43 -1.33
N ASP A 65 -24.29 -3.73 -1.76
CA ASP A 65 -25.19 -4.77 -1.26
C ASP A 65 -25.30 -5.99 -2.19
N GLY A 66 -24.39 -6.09 -3.16
CA GLY A 66 -24.38 -7.18 -4.15
C GLY A 66 -23.78 -8.49 -3.64
N VAL A 67 -23.89 -9.52 -4.49
CA VAL A 67 -23.25 -10.82 -4.31
C VAL A 67 -22.19 -11.01 -5.40
N LEU A 68 -21.18 -11.84 -5.15
CA LEU A 68 -20.15 -12.17 -6.13
C LEU A 68 -20.68 -13.19 -7.15
N ASP A 69 -21.36 -12.72 -8.20
CA ASP A 69 -22.09 -13.52 -9.19
C ASP A 69 -21.54 -13.44 -10.62
N LEU A 70 -20.26 -13.07 -10.76
CA LEU A 70 -19.59 -13.07 -12.07
C LEU A 70 -19.56 -14.48 -12.69
N PRO A 71 -19.69 -14.62 -14.02
CA PRO A 71 -19.59 -15.92 -14.68
C PRO A 71 -18.22 -16.58 -14.44
N GLU A 72 -17.16 -15.80 -14.27
CA GLU A 72 -15.81 -16.27 -13.96
C GLU A 72 -15.54 -16.47 -12.45
N GLN A 73 -16.55 -16.35 -11.58
CA GLN A 73 -16.36 -16.37 -10.12
C GLN A 73 -15.62 -17.61 -9.62
N THR A 74 -15.88 -18.78 -10.22
CA THR A 74 -15.17 -20.03 -9.89
C THR A 74 -13.67 -19.93 -10.17
N LEU A 75 -13.29 -19.30 -11.29
CA LEU A 75 -11.89 -19.12 -11.67
C LEU A 75 -11.20 -18.16 -10.69
N ILE A 76 -11.83 -17.03 -10.38
CA ILE A 76 -11.32 -16.04 -9.41
C ILE A 76 -11.12 -16.70 -8.05
N HIS A 77 -12.13 -17.42 -7.55
CA HIS A 77 -12.06 -18.13 -6.28
C HIS A 77 -10.89 -19.12 -6.24
N ASN A 78 -10.73 -19.96 -7.26
CA ASN A 78 -9.66 -20.95 -7.30
C ASN A 78 -8.26 -20.30 -7.28
N ARG A 79 -8.06 -19.22 -8.05
CA ARG A 79 -6.78 -18.49 -8.07
C ARG A 79 -6.48 -17.80 -6.74
N SER A 80 -7.49 -17.23 -6.08
CA SER A 80 -7.33 -16.66 -4.74
C SER A 80 -6.90 -17.72 -3.72
N GLN A 81 -7.49 -18.92 -3.76
CA GLN A 81 -7.09 -20.02 -2.87
C GLN A 81 -5.64 -20.47 -3.13
N GLN A 82 -5.22 -20.58 -4.39
CA GLN A 82 -3.82 -20.89 -4.74
C GLN A 82 -2.85 -19.83 -4.21
N LEU A 83 -3.20 -18.54 -4.32
CA LEU A 83 -2.38 -17.45 -3.79
C LEU A 83 -2.24 -17.54 -2.27
N ILE A 84 -3.35 -17.72 -1.54
CA ILE A 84 -3.35 -17.85 -0.08
C ILE A 84 -2.48 -19.04 0.35
N ALA A 85 -2.62 -20.19 -0.31
CA ALA A 85 -1.79 -21.35 -0.04
C ALA A 85 -0.28 -21.04 -0.24
N SER A 86 0.08 -20.35 -1.32
CA SER A 86 1.47 -19.99 -1.61
C SER A 86 2.06 -19.00 -0.59
N LEU A 87 1.26 -18.03 -0.13
CA LEU A 87 1.69 -17.06 0.88
C LEU A 87 1.87 -17.75 2.24
N ASN A 88 1.00 -18.69 2.59
CA ASN A 88 1.12 -19.45 3.84
C ASN A 88 2.35 -20.37 3.85
N THR A 89 2.74 -20.94 2.70
CA THR A 89 3.98 -21.72 2.61
C THR A 89 5.23 -20.86 2.70
N ALA A 90 5.20 -19.64 2.13
CA ALA A 90 6.35 -18.73 2.11
C ALA A 90 6.64 -18.04 3.47
N VAL A 91 5.76 -18.17 4.46
CA VAL A 91 5.93 -17.61 5.81
C VAL A 91 6.61 -18.62 6.76
N VAL A 92 6.82 -19.86 6.34
CA VAL A 92 7.39 -20.95 7.17
C VAL A 92 8.89 -21.20 6.90
N ASP A 93 9.49 -20.51 5.92
CA ASP A 93 10.94 -20.48 5.64
C ASP A 93 11.57 -19.16 6.12
#